data_AF-A0A959DZL9-F1
#
_entry.id   AF-A0A959DZL9-F1
#
_cell.length_a   1.000
_cell.length_b   1.000
_cell.length_c   1.000
_cell.angle_alpha   90.00
_cell.angle_beta   90.00
_cell.angle_gamma   90.00
#
_symmetry.space_group_name_H-M   'P 1'
#
loop_
_entity.id
_entity.type
_entity.pdbx_description
1 polymer ?
#
loop_
_entity_poly.entity_id
_entity_poly.type
_entity_poly.pdbx_seq_one_letter_code
_entity_poly.pdbx_strand_id
1 'polypeptide(L)'
;FKYLTGIGYYSWLSAYQVAVFIVDNPSYLALADTRTDQVTPIANNPGRCFQKLPNGNLAFVQKNPGNNWVLMEKNLYRPDAAPTRIIETLPGAEDFIVLSDGTFLMGKGSKVFKFNRFTDQFWIEVADLRYYQIRNITRMALSQDMKIAVVAE
;
A
#
# COMPACT_ATOMS: atom_id res chain seq x y z
N PHE A 1 22.86 -0.65 4.86
CA PHE A 1 22.14 -1.70 5.61
C PHE A 1 22.98 -2.97 5.71
N LYS A 2 23.91 -3.04 6.66
CA LYS A 2 24.75 -4.25 6.80
C LYS A 2 24.13 -5.33 7.70
N TYR A 3 23.19 -4.95 8.56
CA TYR A 3 22.67 -5.82 9.64
C TYR A 3 21.14 -5.96 9.65
N LEU A 4 20.43 -5.36 8.70
CA LEU A 4 18.97 -5.49 8.63
C LEU A 4 18.60 -6.83 8.01
N THR A 5 17.94 -7.69 8.79
CA THR A 5 17.51 -9.03 8.37
C THR A 5 15.98 -9.14 8.38
N GLY A 6 15.44 -10.21 7.79
CA GLY A 6 14.00 -10.49 7.84
C GLY A 6 13.15 -9.56 6.97
N ILE A 7 13.71 -8.97 5.92
CA ILE A 7 12.95 -8.09 5.01
C ILE A 7 12.07 -8.96 4.11
N GLY A 8 10.75 -8.82 4.24
CA GLY A 8 9.77 -9.51 3.39
C GLY A 8 9.47 -8.74 2.11
N TYR A 9 9.33 -7.42 2.20
CA TYR A 9 9.05 -6.52 1.08
C TYR A 9 9.79 -5.19 1.29
N TYR A 10 10.10 -4.49 0.21
CA TYR A 10 10.69 -3.16 0.28
C TYR A 10 10.24 -2.27 -0.88
N SER A 11 10.33 -0.95 -0.69
CA SER A 11 10.02 0.05 -1.72
C SER A 11 10.92 1.26 -1.55
N TRP A 12 11.59 1.67 -2.63
CA TRP A 12 12.46 2.85 -2.65
C TRP A 12 11.63 4.14 -2.62
N LEU A 13 11.91 5.00 -1.67
CA LEU A 13 11.25 6.29 -1.50
C LEU A 13 12.10 7.44 -2.05
N SER A 14 13.42 7.29 -2.01
CA SER A 14 14.41 8.19 -2.60
C SER A 14 15.70 7.41 -2.93
N ALA A 15 16.79 8.08 -3.29
CA ALA A 15 18.09 7.44 -3.47
C ALA A 15 18.68 6.82 -2.19
N TYR A 16 18.16 7.20 -1.01
CA TYR A 16 18.68 6.77 0.28
C TYR A 16 17.62 6.34 1.30
N GLN A 17 16.33 6.58 1.05
CA GLN A 17 15.25 6.13 1.93
C GLN A 17 14.50 4.95 1.32
N VAL A 18 14.25 3.93 2.14
CA VAL A 18 13.54 2.70 1.78
C VAL A 18 12.45 2.41 2.80
N ALA A 19 11.22 2.17 2.35
CA ALA A 19 10.20 1.54 3.18
C ALA A 19 10.45 0.03 3.19
N VAL A 20 10.48 -0.59 4.36
CA VAL A 20 10.77 -2.02 4.54
C VAL A 20 9.71 -2.68 5.42
N PHE A 21 9.16 -3.79 4.94
CA PHE A 21 8.37 -4.72 5.74
C PHE A 21 9.33 -5.70 6.39
N ILE A 22 9.36 -5.72 7.71
CA ILE A 22 10.21 -6.60 8.51
C ILE A 22 9.34 -7.71 9.10
N VAL A 23 9.70 -8.96 8.76
CA VAL A 23 9.09 -10.19 9.25
C VAL A 23 9.59 -10.40 10.68
N ASP A 24 8.69 -10.22 11.63
CA ASP A 24 8.91 -10.41 13.06
C ASP A 24 7.58 -10.83 13.73
N ASN A 25 7.54 -10.95 15.05
CA ASN A 25 6.36 -11.32 15.83
C ASN A 25 5.98 -10.21 16.84
N PRO A 26 5.17 -9.20 16.45
CA PRO A 26 4.49 -9.03 15.16
C PRO A 26 5.38 -8.36 14.10
N SER A 27 5.06 -8.59 12.82
CA SER A 27 5.74 -7.94 11.70
C SER A 27 5.42 -6.44 11.68
N TYR A 28 6.33 -5.61 11.17
CA TYR A 28 6.20 -4.16 11.18
C TYR A 28 6.73 -3.49 9.91
N LEU A 29 6.25 -2.28 9.63
CA LEU A 29 6.73 -1.42 8.55
C LEU A 29 7.68 -0.38 9.15
N ALA A 30 8.83 -0.18 8.52
CA ALA A 30 9.80 0.82 8.93
C ALA A 30 10.33 1.63 7.75
N LEU A 31 10.84 2.83 8.05
CA LEU A 31 11.64 3.65 7.15
C LEU A 31 13.11 3.42 7.48
N ALA A 32 13.89 3.04 6.47
CA ALA A 32 15.31 2.77 6.60
C ALA A 32 16.11 3.80 5.78
N ASP A 33 17.17 4.39 6.34
CA ASP A 33 18.11 5.27 5.63
C ASP A 33 19.43 4.55 5.35
N THR A 34 19.79 4.40 4.07
CA THR A 34 20.96 3.63 3.63
C THR A 34 22.29 4.27 4.03
N ARG A 35 22.29 5.56 4.37
CA ARG A 35 23.50 6.35 4.68
C ARG A 35 23.84 6.27 6.16
N THR A 36 22.83 6.22 7.02
CA THR A 36 22.98 6.22 8.48
C THR A 36 22.72 4.86 9.12
N ASP A 37 22.21 3.90 8.34
CA ASP A 37 21.68 2.61 8.83
C ASP A 37 20.54 2.76 9.85
N GLN A 38 19.95 3.95 9.97
CA GLN A 38 18.83 4.21 10.86
C GLN A 38 17.58 3.50 10.34
N VAL A 39 16.85 2.83 11.24
CA VAL A 39 15.56 2.19 10.96
C VAL A 39 14.53 2.74 11.94
N THR A 40 13.48 3.34 11.40
CA THR A 40 12.40 3.97 12.16
C THR A 40 11.10 3.23 11.92
N PRO A 41 10.58 2.45 12.89
CA PRO A 41 9.27 1.82 12.77
C PRO A 41 8.16 2.86 12.61
N ILE A 42 7.21 2.61 11.71
CA ILE A 42 6.08 3.51 11.43
C ILE A 42 4.71 2.86 11.56
N ALA A 43 4.63 1.52 11.54
CA ALA A 43 3.38 0.79 11.74
C ALA A 43 3.64 -0.65 12.18
N ASN A 44 2.80 -1.18 13.08
CA ASN A 44 2.80 -2.58 13.49
C ASN A 44 1.73 -3.36 12.72
N ASN A 45 1.98 -4.62 12.38
CA ASN A 45 1.08 -5.46 11.60
C ASN A 45 0.58 -4.80 10.28
N PRO A 46 1.49 -4.31 9.41
CA PRO A 46 1.10 -3.76 8.13
C PRO A 46 0.61 -4.88 7.18
N GLY A 47 -0.12 -4.49 6.13
CA GLY A 47 -0.29 -5.31 4.95
C GLY A 47 0.98 -5.39 4.11
N ARG A 48 0.98 -6.32 3.16
CA ARG A 48 2.13 -6.55 2.26
C ARG A 48 2.33 -5.44 1.22
N CYS A 49 1.31 -4.62 0.98
CA CYS A 49 1.35 -3.55 -0.01
C CYS A 49 1.58 -2.18 0.64
N PHE A 50 2.60 -1.48 0.16
CA PHE A 50 2.88 -0.09 0.47
C PHE A 50 3.58 0.57 -0.73
N GLN A 51 3.17 1.79 -1.05
CA GLN A 51 3.60 2.49 -2.26
C GLN A 51 3.81 3.97 -1.99
N LYS A 52 4.77 4.55 -2.71
CA LYS A 52 4.97 6.00 -2.71
C LYS A 52 3.83 6.67 -3.47
N LEU A 53 3.23 7.68 -2.87
CA LEU A 53 2.18 8.51 -3.47
C LEU A 53 2.78 9.57 -4.40
N PRO A 54 1.99 10.10 -5.36
CA PRO A 54 2.43 11.21 -6.22
C PRO A 54 2.92 12.45 -5.45
N ASN A 55 2.35 12.71 -4.27
CA ASN A 55 2.77 13.81 -3.39
C ASN A 55 4.09 13.54 -2.63
N GLY A 56 4.70 12.37 -2.82
CA GLY A 56 5.94 11.96 -2.19
C GLY A 56 5.78 11.22 -0.86
N ASN A 57 4.58 11.13 -0.30
CA ASN A 57 4.32 10.40 0.95
C ASN A 57 4.26 8.88 0.72
N LEU A 58 4.18 8.11 1.81
CA LEU A 58 4.04 6.66 1.76
C LEU A 58 2.60 6.25 2.12
N ALA A 59 1.93 5.50 1.25
CA ALA A 59 0.69 4.82 1.60
C ALA A 59 0.95 3.36 1.94
N PHE A 60 0.19 2.82 2.89
CA PHE A 60 0.26 1.42 3.31
C PHE A 60 -1.06 0.96 3.91
N VAL A 61 -1.30 -0.35 3.93
CA VAL A 61 -2.43 -0.94 4.64
C VAL A 61 -2.03 -1.24 6.09
N GLN A 62 -2.84 -0.82 7.05
CA GLN A 62 -2.76 -1.17 8.46
C GLN A 62 -3.78 -2.26 8.77
N LYS A 63 -3.32 -3.45 9.22
CA LYS A 63 -4.21 -4.56 9.58
C LYS A 63 -4.62 -4.47 11.05
N ASN A 64 -5.72 -3.77 11.31
CA ASN A 64 -6.29 -3.72 12.66
C ASN A 64 -7.04 -5.03 12.99
N PRO A 65 -7.21 -5.34 14.30
CA PRO A 65 -8.05 -6.46 14.74
C PRO A 65 -9.48 -6.38 14.18
N GLY A 66 -10.12 -7.54 14.04
CA GLY A 66 -11.51 -7.61 13.56
C GLY A 66 -11.70 -7.34 12.07
N ASN A 67 -10.66 -7.44 11.25
CA ASN A 67 -10.69 -7.21 9.80
C ASN A 67 -11.03 -5.75 9.40
N ASN A 68 -10.85 -4.80 10.33
CA ASN A 68 -11.04 -3.36 10.10
C ASN A 68 -9.78 -2.73 9.51
N TRP A 69 -9.36 -3.22 8.35
CA TRP A 69 -8.13 -2.78 7.71
C TRP A 69 -8.29 -1.38 7.11
N VAL A 70 -7.24 -0.58 7.23
CA VAL A 70 -7.29 0.84 6.86
C VAL A 70 -6.11 1.19 5.98
N LEU A 71 -6.39 1.94 4.92
CA LEU A 71 -5.37 2.59 4.11
C LEU A 71 -4.88 3.84 4.84
N MET A 72 -3.58 3.89 5.13
CA MET A 72 -2.92 4.92 5.91
C MET A 72 -1.92 5.68 5.04
N GLU A 73 -1.62 6.93 5.40
CA GLU A 73 -0.58 7.74 4.78
C GLU A 73 0.43 8.22 5.82
N LYS A 74 1.72 8.01 5.55
CA LYS A 74 2.82 8.56 6.32
C LYS A 74 3.45 9.73 5.55
N ASN A 75 3.36 10.93 6.14
CA ASN A 75 4.07 12.11 5.64
C ASN A 75 5.58 11.94 5.83
N LEU A 76 6.33 11.88 4.74
CA LEU A 76 7.78 11.67 4.77
C LEU A 76 8.58 12.97 5.01
N TYR A 77 7.95 14.13 4.85
CA TYR A 77 8.51 15.44 5.19
C TYR A 77 8.34 15.78 6.68
N ARG A 78 7.53 15.00 7.41
CA ARG A 78 7.32 15.11 8.86
C ARG A 78 7.54 13.73 9.51
N PRO A 79 8.80 13.29 9.68
CA PRO A 79 9.11 11.93 10.13
C PRO A 79 8.56 11.61 11.53
N ASP A 80 8.36 12.61 12.39
CA ASP A 80 7.82 12.41 13.74
C ASP A 80 6.29 12.37 13.79
N ALA A 81 5.61 12.82 12.73
CA ALA A 81 4.15 12.83 12.70
C ALA A 81 3.58 11.41 12.54
N ALA A 82 2.56 11.04 13.32
CA ALA A 82 1.88 9.76 13.14
C ALA A 82 1.25 9.63 11.73
N PRO A 83 1.16 8.40 11.17
CA PRO A 83 0.40 8.17 9.95
C PRO A 83 -1.08 8.56 10.10
N THR A 84 -1.65 9.12 9.04
CA THR A 84 -3.05 9.55 9.01
C THR A 84 -3.92 8.57 8.23
N ARG A 85 -5.14 8.33 8.70
CA ARG A 85 -6.13 7.50 8.00
C ARG A 85 -6.57 8.16 6.69
N ILE A 86 -6.61 7.37 5.61
CA ILE A 86 -7.21 7.74 4.33
C ILE A 86 -8.66 7.21 4.29
N ILE A 87 -8.82 5.89 4.22
CA ILE A 87 -10.11 5.20 4.10
C ILE A 87 -9.97 3.75 4.58
N GLU A 88 -11.06 3.11 5.00
CA GLU A 88 -11.09 1.65 5.16
C GLU A 88 -10.83 0.93 3.82
N THR A 89 -10.15 -0.20 3.85
CA THR A 89 -9.97 -1.01 2.64
C THR A 89 -11.26 -1.71 2.26
N LEU A 90 -11.32 -2.28 1.05
CA LEU A 90 -12.30 -3.33 0.78
C LEU A 90 -12.08 -4.48 1.78
N PRO A 91 -13.14 -5.12 2.31
CA PRO A 91 -13.01 -6.14 3.35
C PRO A 91 -12.04 -7.26 2.96
N GLY A 92 -10.99 -7.46 3.77
CA GLY A 92 -9.95 -8.47 3.54
C GLY A 92 -9.07 -8.25 2.30
N ALA A 93 -9.08 -7.06 1.69
CA ALA A 93 -8.17 -6.69 0.62
C ALA A 93 -7.00 -5.87 1.17
N GLU A 94 -5.77 -6.26 0.84
CA GLU A 94 -4.56 -5.52 1.25
C GLU A 94 -3.72 -4.98 0.09
N ASP A 95 -4.00 -5.40 -1.15
CA ASP A 95 -3.25 -5.00 -2.34
C ASP A 95 -3.95 -3.81 -3.02
N PHE A 96 -3.18 -2.79 -3.38
CA PHE A 96 -3.68 -1.59 -4.04
C PHE A 96 -2.63 -1.07 -5.03
N ILE A 97 -3.07 -0.28 -6.00
CA ILE A 97 -2.19 0.58 -6.83
C ILE A 97 -2.65 2.03 -6.74
N VAL A 98 -1.76 2.95 -7.06
CA VAL A 98 -2.04 4.39 -7.06
C VAL A 98 -1.77 4.96 -8.43
N LEU A 99 -2.77 5.63 -9.00
CA LEU A 99 -2.66 6.35 -10.27
C LEU A 99 -1.95 7.69 -10.06
N SER A 100 -1.49 8.31 -11.16
CA SER A 100 -0.74 9.57 -11.11
C SER A 100 -1.50 10.75 -10.51
N ASP A 101 -2.83 10.73 -10.56
CA ASP A 101 -3.72 11.73 -9.98
C ASP A 101 -4.03 11.49 -8.47
N GLY A 102 -3.44 10.44 -7.88
CA GLY A 102 -3.67 10.06 -6.49
C GLY A 102 -4.90 9.17 -6.27
N THR A 103 -5.56 8.72 -7.34
CA THR A 103 -6.64 7.73 -7.25
C THR A 103 -6.07 6.37 -6.86
N PHE A 104 -6.60 5.77 -5.80
CA PHE A 104 -6.32 4.39 -5.42
C PHE A 104 -7.21 3.43 -6.19
N LEU A 105 -6.66 2.29 -6.60
CA LEU A 105 -7.42 1.16 -7.09
C LEU A 105 -7.20 -0.06 -6.19
N MET A 106 -8.28 -0.78 -5.87
CA MET A 106 -8.24 -2.08 -5.20
C MET A 106 -9.07 -3.12 -5.95
N GLY A 107 -8.58 -4.35 -5.97
CA GLY A 107 -9.32 -5.51 -6.49
C GLY A 107 -10.03 -6.25 -5.37
N LYS A 108 -11.27 -6.70 -5.61
CA LYS A 108 -11.96 -7.63 -4.71
C LYS A 108 -12.89 -8.54 -5.51
N GLY A 109 -12.68 -9.85 -5.36
CA GLY A 109 -13.37 -10.81 -6.24
C GLY A 109 -12.99 -10.50 -7.70
N SER A 110 -13.96 -10.43 -8.58
CA SER A 110 -13.74 -10.10 -10.00
C SER A 110 -13.68 -8.59 -10.30
N LYS A 111 -13.89 -7.75 -9.29
CA LYS A 111 -14.20 -6.33 -9.47
C LYS A 111 -13.02 -5.44 -9.10
N VAL A 112 -12.90 -4.33 -9.82
CA VAL A 112 -11.95 -3.26 -9.55
C VAL A 112 -12.72 -2.06 -9.04
N PHE A 113 -12.23 -1.48 -7.95
CA PHE A 113 -12.81 -0.31 -7.31
C PHE A 113 -11.81 0.84 -7.29
N LYS A 114 -12.28 2.07 -7.47
CA LYS A 114 -11.51 3.30 -7.30
C LYS A 114 -11.87 4.04 -6.02
N PHE A 115 -10.93 4.82 -5.53
CA PHE A 115 -11.16 5.85 -4.53
C PHE A 115 -10.17 7.00 -4.73
N ASN A 116 -10.68 8.22 -4.91
CA ASN A 116 -9.90 9.45 -4.85
C ASN A 116 -10.40 10.33 -3.70
N ARG A 117 -9.51 10.64 -2.75
CA ARG A 117 -9.85 11.38 -1.52
C ARG A 117 -10.43 12.78 -1.75
N PHE A 118 -10.23 13.35 -2.93
CA PHE A 118 -10.67 14.70 -3.26
C PHE A 118 -12.04 14.72 -3.94
N THR A 119 -12.49 13.59 -4.51
CA THR A 119 -13.74 13.51 -5.28
C THR A 119 -14.72 12.47 -4.80
N ASP A 120 -14.26 11.45 -4.06
CA ASP A 120 -15.04 10.29 -3.68
C ASP A 120 -15.19 10.21 -2.16
N GLN A 121 -16.37 9.80 -1.68
CA GLN A 121 -16.62 9.51 -0.26
C GLN A 121 -16.38 8.04 0.09
N PHE A 122 -16.56 7.14 -0.87
CA PHE A 122 -16.48 5.68 -0.71
C PHE A 122 -15.79 5.04 -1.92
N TRP A 123 -15.47 3.75 -1.82
CA TRP A 123 -15.01 2.97 -2.96
C TRP A 123 -16.10 2.86 -4.04
N ILE A 124 -15.74 3.15 -5.29
CA ILE A 124 -16.64 3.11 -6.45
C ILE A 124 -16.18 2.00 -7.38
N GLU A 125 -17.05 1.06 -7.73
CA GLU A 125 -16.77 0.03 -8.73
C GLU A 125 -16.56 0.68 -10.11
N VAL A 126 -15.47 0.32 -10.79
CA VAL A 126 -15.11 0.85 -12.12
C VAL A 126 -14.99 -0.23 -13.19
N ALA A 127 -14.84 -1.49 -12.81
CA ALA A 127 -14.80 -2.60 -13.74
C ALA A 127 -15.21 -3.91 -13.06
N ASP A 128 -15.77 -4.81 -13.86
CA ASP A 128 -16.02 -6.19 -13.48
C ASP A 128 -15.46 -7.14 -14.54
N LEU A 129 -14.48 -7.95 -14.14
CA LEU A 129 -13.71 -8.80 -15.03
C LEU A 129 -14.28 -10.24 -15.12
N ARG A 130 -15.48 -10.50 -14.58
CA ARG A 130 -16.12 -11.85 -14.65
C ARG A 130 -16.22 -12.41 -16.05
N TYR A 131 -16.46 -11.56 -17.05
CA TYR A 131 -16.56 -11.98 -18.45
C TYR A 131 -15.26 -12.62 -18.95
N TYR A 132 -14.12 -12.19 -18.44
CA TYR A 132 -12.79 -12.75 -18.71
C TYR A 132 -12.45 -13.94 -17.82
N GLN A 133 -13.44 -14.51 -17.12
CA GLN A 133 -13.29 -15.62 -16.17
C GLN A 133 -12.38 -15.32 -14.97
N ILE A 134 -12.09 -14.04 -14.71
CA ILE A 134 -11.38 -13.59 -13.51
C ILE A 134 -12.37 -13.58 -12.34
N ARG A 135 -12.06 -14.33 -11.28
CA ARG A 135 -12.98 -14.54 -10.14
C ARG A 135 -12.47 -13.95 -8.83
N ASN A 136 -11.16 -13.99 -8.58
CA ASN A 136 -10.58 -13.44 -7.37
C ASN A 136 -9.26 -12.70 -7.64
N ILE A 137 -9.31 -11.39 -7.85
CA ILE A 137 -8.14 -10.52 -7.99
C ILE A 137 -7.39 -10.47 -6.65
N THR A 138 -6.13 -10.89 -6.65
CA THR A 138 -5.27 -10.94 -5.46
C THR A 138 -4.15 -9.90 -5.47
N ARG A 139 -3.75 -9.43 -6.67
CA ARG A 139 -2.75 -8.37 -6.85
C ARG A 139 -3.00 -7.53 -8.08
N MET A 140 -2.51 -6.30 -8.07
CA MET A 140 -2.51 -5.42 -9.25
C MET A 140 -1.17 -4.69 -9.40
N ALA A 141 -0.83 -4.34 -10.64
CA ALA A 141 0.33 -3.52 -10.94
C ALA A 141 -0.01 -2.49 -12.03
N LEU A 142 0.56 -1.29 -11.94
CA LEU A 142 0.42 -0.22 -12.91
C LEU A 142 1.72 -0.07 -13.71
N SER A 143 1.63 -0.07 -15.03
CA SER A 143 2.76 0.26 -15.90
C SER A 143 2.92 1.77 -16.11
N GLN A 144 4.08 2.20 -16.61
CA GLN A 144 4.33 3.61 -16.93
C GLN A 144 3.41 4.18 -18.01
N ASP A 145 2.93 3.33 -18.93
CA ASP A 145 1.97 3.67 -19.98
C ASP A 145 0.50 3.45 -19.57
N MET A 146 0.23 3.45 -18.25
CA MET A 146 -1.12 3.40 -17.66
C MET A 146 -1.91 2.12 -17.96
N LYS A 147 -1.22 0.99 -18.16
CA LYS A 147 -1.85 -0.33 -18.23
C LYS A 147 -1.87 -0.97 -16.85
N ILE A 148 -2.97 -1.67 -16.55
CA ILE A 148 -3.12 -2.40 -15.29
C ILE A 148 -2.95 -3.90 -15.57
N ALA A 149 -2.01 -4.53 -14.88
CA ALA A 149 -1.92 -5.98 -14.79
C ALA A 149 -2.62 -6.46 -13.53
N VAL A 150 -3.31 -7.59 -13.61
CA VAL A 150 -3.98 -8.23 -12.47
C VAL A 150 -3.50 -9.66 -12.31
N VAL A 151 -3.35 -10.11 -11.07
CA VAL A 151 -3.16 -11.52 -10.71
C VAL A 151 -4.46 -12.01 -10.09
N ALA A 152 -4.95 -13.16 -10.55
CA ALA A 152 -6.22 -13.71 -10.08
C ALA A 152 -6.12 -15.22 -9.77
N GLU A 153 -6.97 -15.64 -8.84
CA GLU A 153 -7.24 -17.04 -8.46
C GLU A 153 -8.67 -17.45 -8.88
#